data_AF-A0A6C0JPN6-F1
#
_entry.id   AF-A0A6C0JPN6-F1
#
_cell.length_a   1.000
_cell.length_b   1.000
_cell.length_c   1.000
_cell.angle_alpha   90.00
_cell.angle_beta   90.00
_cell.angle_gamma   90.00
#
_symmetry.space_group_name_H-M   'P 1'
#
loop_
_entity.id
_entity.type
_entity.pdbx_description
1 polymer ?
#
loop_
_entity_poly.entity_id
_entity_poly.type
_entity_poly.pdbx_seq_one_letter_code
_entity_poly.pdbx_strand_id
1 'polypeptide(L)' 'MENITMTEEPPVPPPSPETTQKEVRLIDVEITNENMAFNVLVSFLGVAQQRGTFSIAESAKIYECIQKFVSTKQE' A
#
# COMPACT_ATOMS: atom_id res chain seq x y z
N MET A 1 -12.71 26.44 51.20
CA MET A 1 -13.59 26.00 50.11
C MET A 1 -13.19 26.86 48.93
N GLU A 2 -12.51 26.41 47.89
CA GLU A 2 -12.39 25.08 47.30
C GLU A 2 -10.96 24.87 46.77
N ASN A 3 -10.44 23.69 47.03
CA ASN A 3 -9.21 23.14 46.50
C ASN A 3 -9.44 22.71 45.05
N ILE A 4 -8.81 23.42 44.11
CA ILE A 4 -8.87 23.14 42.67
C ILE A 4 -8.23 21.77 42.42
N THR A 5 -9.08 20.86 41.95
CA THR A 5 -8.77 19.50 41.53
C THR A 5 -7.72 19.52 40.40
N MET A 6 -6.54 18.94 40.66
CA MET A 6 -5.62 18.53 39.58
C MET A 6 -6.29 17.41 38.80
N THR A 7 -6.71 17.70 37.57
CA THR A 7 -7.16 16.69 36.61
C THR A 7 -5.90 16.06 36.02
N GLU A 8 -5.58 14.84 36.47
CA GLU A 8 -4.51 14.02 35.91
C GLU A 8 -4.98 13.50 34.55
N GLU A 9 -4.30 13.93 33.48
CA GLU A 9 -4.55 13.49 32.11
C GLU A 9 -4.15 12.00 32.00
N PRO A 10 -4.98 11.12 31.41
CA PRO A 10 -4.69 9.69 31.36
C PRO A 10 -3.39 9.44 30.57
N PRO A 11 -2.61 8.41 30.95
CA PRO A 11 -1.32 8.11 30.35
C PRO A 11 -1.50 7.81 28.86
N VAL A 12 -0.81 8.59 28.02
CA VAL A 12 -0.71 8.38 26.58
C VAL A 12 -0.16 6.97 26.34
N PRO A 13 -0.86 6.08 25.62
CA PRO A 13 -0.34 4.76 25.33
C PRO A 13 0.98 4.87 24.55
N PRO A 14 1.95 3.96 24.78
CA PRO A 14 3.23 3.99 24.09
C PRO A 14 3.02 3.94 22.57
N PRO A 15 3.85 4.65 21.78
CA PRO A 15 3.78 4.59 20.33
C PRO A 15 3.91 3.12 19.91
N SER A 16 2.87 2.61 19.21
CA SER A 16 2.95 1.30 18.56
C SER A 16 4.19 1.28 17.65
N PRO A 17 4.88 0.14 17.52
CA PRO A 17 5.98 0.03 16.58
C PRO A 17 5.45 0.34 15.18
N GLU A 18 5.79 1.53 14.69
CA GLU A 18 5.58 1.94 13.32
C GLU A 18 6.30 0.90 12.47
N THR A 19 5.53 0.03 11.83
CA THR A 19 6.05 -0.79 10.74
C THR A 19 6.44 0.19 9.66
N THR A 20 7.72 0.58 9.66
CA THR A 20 8.30 1.41 8.61
C THR A 20 8.15 0.63 7.30
N GLN A 21 7.03 0.83 6.61
CA GLN A 21 6.90 0.42 5.22
C GLN A 21 7.93 1.25 4.48
N LYS A 22 9.10 0.65 4.26
CA LYS A 22 10.16 1.24 3.47
C LYS A 22 9.58 1.49 2.09
N GLU A 23 9.35 2.75 1.77
CA GLU A 23 8.91 3.17 0.44
C GLU A 23 10.05 2.84 -0.54
N VAL A 24 9.87 1.77 -1.31
CA VAL A 24 10.84 1.36 -2.34
C VAL A 24 10.43 2.02 -3.64
N ARG A 25 11.33 2.77 -4.27
CA ARG A 25 11.09 3.33 -5.60
C ARG A 25 11.05 2.18 -6.61
N LEU A 26 9.92 2.03 -7.30
CA LEU A 26 9.72 0.93 -8.26
C LEU A 26 10.76 0.90 -9.39
N ILE A 27 11.35 2.05 -9.74
CA ILE A 27 12.40 2.17 -10.76
C ILE A 27 13.75 1.57 -10.34
N ASP A 28 13.97 1.38 -9.03
CA ASP A 28 15.22 0.83 -8.50
C ASP A 28 15.14 -0.69 -8.32
N VAL A 29 13.98 -1.30 -8.59
CA VAL A 29 13.78 -2.75 -8.40
C VAL A 29 14.47 -3.50 -9.53
N GLU A 30 15.45 -4.33 -9.17
CA GLU A 30 16.12 -5.22 -10.12
C GLU A 30 15.18 -6.35 -10.58
N ILE A 31 15.08 -6.54 -11.89
CA ILE A 31 14.19 -7.54 -12.49
C ILE A 31 14.96 -8.84 -12.71
N THR A 32 14.95 -9.72 -11.70
CA THR A 32 15.72 -10.98 -11.71
C THR A 32 14.93 -12.19 -12.23
N ASN A 33 13.60 -12.10 -12.28
CA ASN A 33 12.74 -13.17 -12.78
C ASN A 33 11.35 -12.63 -13.22
N GLU A 34 10.56 -13.49 -13.86
CA GLU A 34 9.24 -13.15 -14.38
C GLU A 34 8.25 -12.70 -13.29
N ASN A 35 8.26 -13.37 -12.13
CA ASN A 35 7.40 -12.98 -11.01
C ASN A 35 7.73 -11.57 -10.50
N MET A 36 9.02 -11.21 -10.43
CA MET A 36 9.44 -9.86 -10.05
C MET A 36 9.00 -8.84 -11.09
N ALA A 37 9.21 -9.12 -12.38
CA ALA A 37 8.76 -8.26 -13.47
C ALA A 37 7.26 -7.98 -13.39
N PHE A 38 6.46 -9.03 -13.19
CA PHE A 38 5.01 -8.93 -13.07
C PHE A 38 4.60 -8.07 -11.85
N ASN A 39 5.17 -8.31 -10.68
CA ASN A 39 4.83 -7.55 -9.48
C ASN A 39 5.20 -6.06 -9.61
N VAL A 40 6.33 -5.74 -10.25
CA VAL A 40 6.72 -4.35 -10.52
C VAL A 40 5.74 -3.69 -11.48
N LEU A 41 5.32 -4.40 -12.54
CA LEU A 41 4.33 -3.90 -13.50
C LEU A 41 2.99 -3.60 -12.82
N VAL A 42 2.46 -4.52 -12.01
CA VAL A 42 1.21 -4.31 -11.26
C VAL A 42 1.33 -3.13 -10.29
N SER A 43 2.51 -2.98 -9.66
CA SER A 43 2.78 -1.86 -8.76
C SER A 43 2.75 -0.50 -9.50
N PHE A 44 3.33 -0.42 -10.71
CA PHE A 44 3.24 0.79 -11.54
C PHE A 44 1.82 1.11 -11.97
N LEU A 45 1.00 0.10 -12.28
CA LEU A 45 -0.42 0.31 -12.58
C LEU A 45 -1.17 0.91 -11.38
N GLY A 46 -0.87 0.46 -10.15
CA GLY A 46 -1.41 1.05 -8.93
C GLY A 46 -1.01 2.52 -8.75
N VAL A 47 0.25 2.87 -9.01
CA VAL A 47 0.72 4.26 -8.99
C VAL A 47 0.02 5.11 -10.05
N ALA A 48 -0.14 4.59 -11.26
CA ALA A 48 -0.83 5.30 -12.34
C ALA A 48 -2.32 5.55 -12.01
N GLN A 49 -2.99 4.60 -11.35
CA GLN A 49 -4.36 4.76 -10.86
C GLN A 49 -4.47 5.85 -9.79
N GLN A 50 -3.55 5.88 -8.81
CA GLN A 50 -3.53 6.94 -7.78
C GLN A 50 -3.32 8.34 -8.38
N ARG A 51 -2.63 8.42 -9.53
CA ARG A 51 -2.43 9.66 -10.29
C ARG A 51 -3.61 10.04 -11.20
N GLY A 52 -4.65 9.22 -11.27
CA GLY A 52 -5.82 9.47 -12.13
C GLY A 52 -5.53 9.32 -13.62
N THR A 53 -4.55 8.50 -14.00
CA THR A 53 -4.16 8.30 -15.41
C THR A 53 -5.25 7.60 -16.21
N PHE A 54 -6.04 6.75 -15.55
CA PHE A 54 -7.09 5.95 -16.14
C PHE A 54 -8.45 6.40 -15.63
N SER A 55 -9.45 6.35 -16.50
CA SER A 55 -10.86 6.43 -16.08
C SER A 55 -11.26 5.23 -15.24
N ILE A 56 -12.43 5.31 -14.60
CA ILE A 56 -12.99 4.21 -13.80
C ILE A 56 -13.21 2.96 -14.67
N ALA A 57 -13.69 3.15 -15.91
CA ALA A 57 -13.95 2.04 -16.84
C ALA A 57 -12.65 1.33 -17.27
N GLU A 58 -11.60 2.09 -17.57
CA GLU A 58 -10.28 1.53 -17.91
C GLU A 58 -9.66 0.82 -16.71
N SER A 59 -9.75 1.42 -15.51
CA SER A 59 -9.25 0.82 -14.26
C SER A 59 -9.92 -0.53 -13.97
N ALA A 60 -11.24 -0.63 -14.19
CA ALA A 60 -11.96 -1.89 -14.05
C ALA A 60 -11.42 -2.95 -15.03
N LYS A 61 -11.17 -2.56 -16.29
CA LYS A 61 -10.64 -3.50 -17.29
C LYS A 61 -9.22 -3.96 -16.98
N ILE A 62 -8.36 -3.06 -16.51
CA ILE A 62 -7.01 -3.37 -16.06
C ILE A 62 -7.06 -4.39 -14.91
N TYR A 63 -7.97 -4.20 -13.95
CA TYR A 63 -8.12 -5.11 -12.82
C TYR A 63 -8.56 -6.52 -13.24
N GLU A 64 -9.51 -6.64 -14.18
CA GLU A 64 -9.88 -7.94 -14.78
C GLU A 64 -8.67 -8.67 -15.38
N CYS A 65 -7.78 -7.93 -16.07
CA CYS A 65 -6.55 -8.49 -16.62
C CYS A 65 -5.61 -8.96 -15.51
N ILE A 66 -5.37 -8.15 -14.48
CA ILE A 66 -4.50 -8.51 -13.34
C ILE A 66 -4.99 -9.79 -12.66
N GLN A 67 -6.31 -9.92 -12.43
CA GLN A 67 -6.88 -11.09 -11.78
C GLN A 67 -6.55 -12.41 -12.48
N LYS A 68 -6.43 -12.42 -13.82
CA LYS A 68 -6.05 -13.62 -14.59
C LYS A 68 -4.66 -14.16 -14.22
N PHE A 69 -3.76 -13.28 -13.78
CA PHE A 69 -2.38 -13.63 -13.41
C PHE A 69 -2.20 -13.84 -11.90
N VAL A 70 -3.11 -13.34 -11.07
CA VAL A 70 -3.04 -13.51 -9.60
C VAL A 70 -3.65 -14.84 -9.16
N SER A 71 -4.64 -15.36 -9.89
CA SER A 71 -5.31 -16.64 -9.58
C SER A 71 -4.45 -17.90 -9.81
N THR A 72 -3.24 -17.78 -10.37
CA THR A 72 -2.36 -18.91 -10.71
C THR A 72 -1.33 -19.27 -9.64
N LYS A 73 -1.52 -18.83 -8.37
CA LYS A 73 -0.64 -19.15 -7.23
C LYS A 73 -1.18 -20.26 -6.29
N GLN A 74 -1.88 -21.26 -6.84
CA GLN A 74 -2.36 -22.43 -6.09
C GLN A 74 -2.13 -23.71 -6.93
N GLU A 75 -0.90 -24.21 -6.95
CA GLU A 75 -0.60 -25.66 -7.03
C GLU A 75 0.80 -25.92 -6.44
#